data_AF-A0A1G2BVH3-F1
#
_entry.id   AF-A0A1G2BVH3-F1
#
_cell.length_a   1.000
_cell.length_b   1.000
_cell.length_c   1.000
_cell.angle_alpha   90.00
_cell.angle_beta   90.00
_cell.angle_gamma   90.00
#
_symmetry.space_group_name_H-M   'P 1'
#
loop_
_entity.id
_entity.type
_entity.pdbx_description
1 polymer ?
#
loop_
_entity_poly.entity_id
_entity_poly.type
_entity_poly.pdbx_seq_one_letter_code
_entity_poly.pdbx_strand_id
1 'polypeptide(L)'
;MGVFMQVMNLFSPDYLFQRNLGPFTSNLAWFFLGLLGLGLLVTLWLRFKVAKNKDIFTKKVLKRFFTLVWTMGWVGIVLWTFRQVNAQYLSAPILLLIWALISAFWLVFVLRYWLKIVPDRRKRLALETSRKQYLP
;
A
#
# COMPACT_ATOMS: atom_id res chain seq x y z
N MET A 1 -14.14 -22.50 4.36
CA MET A 1 -14.96 -21.80 5.39
C MET A 1 -14.15 -21.22 6.56
N GLY A 2 -12.92 -21.69 6.87
CA GLY A 2 -12.18 -21.25 8.08
C GLY A 2 -11.54 -19.86 8.04
N VAL A 3 -11.13 -19.33 6.89
CA VAL A 3 -10.44 -18.02 6.82
C VAL A 3 -11.41 -16.86 7.10
N PHE A 4 -12.64 -16.93 6.58
CA PHE A 4 -13.63 -15.86 6.74
C PHE A 4 -14.06 -15.67 8.20
N MET A 5 -14.27 -16.77 8.96
CA MET A 5 -14.54 -16.69 10.40
C MET A 5 -13.36 -16.13 11.20
N GLN A 6 -12.12 -16.45 10.82
CA GLN A 6 -10.93 -15.87 11.45
C GLN A 6 -10.79 -14.37 11.15
N VAL A 7 -11.22 -13.92 9.96
CA VAL A 7 -11.28 -12.49 9.59
C VAL A 7 -12.34 -11.74 10.39
N MET A 8 -13.47 -12.36 10.70
CA MET A 8 -14.50 -11.75 11.57
C MET A 8 -13.97 -11.55 13.00
N ASN A 9 -13.20 -12.51 13.52
CA ASN A 9 -12.58 -12.39 14.85
C ASN A 9 -11.50 -11.30 14.93
N LEU A 10 -10.89 -10.92 13.80
CA LEU A 10 -9.91 -9.81 13.74
C LEU A 10 -10.50 -8.44 14.11
N PHE A 11 -11.83 -8.28 14.04
CA PHE A 11 -12.52 -7.04 14.40
C PHE A 11 -13.13 -7.06 15.80
N SER A 12 -12.97 -8.15 16.56
CA SER A 12 -13.46 -8.23 17.94
C SER A 12 -12.56 -7.43 18.89
N PRO A 13 -13.10 -6.57 19.76
CA PRO A 13 -12.29 -5.78 20.71
C PRO A 13 -11.36 -6.64 21.57
N ASP A 14 -11.84 -7.78 22.08
CA ASP A 14 -11.05 -8.71 22.89
C ASP A 14 -9.85 -9.29 22.13
N TYR A 15 -10.00 -9.50 20.83
CA TYR A 15 -8.91 -9.97 19.97
C TYR A 15 -7.93 -8.84 19.63
N LEU A 16 -8.42 -7.61 19.49
CA LEU A 16 -7.60 -6.43 19.14
C LEU A 16 -6.63 -6.03 20.27
N PHE A 17 -7.07 -6.13 21.52
CA PHE A 17 -6.30 -5.77 22.70
C PHE A 17 -5.63 -6.97 23.38
N GLN A 18 -5.68 -8.16 22.78
CA GLN A 18 -4.93 -9.31 23.29
C GLN A 18 -3.43 -9.05 23.19
N ARG A 19 -2.79 -8.98 24.36
CA ARG A 19 -1.38 -8.64 24.54
C ARG A 19 -0.45 -9.69 23.94
N ASN A 20 -0.90 -10.93 23.76
CA ASN A 20 -0.07 -11.97 23.18
C ASN A 20 -0.93 -12.95 22.39
N LEU A 21 -1.17 -12.63 21.12
CA LEU A 21 -1.52 -13.68 20.17
C LEU A 21 -0.22 -14.33 19.75
N GLY A 22 -0.13 -15.64 19.95
CA GLY A 22 0.96 -16.46 19.44
C GLY A 22 1.19 -16.27 17.93
N PRO A 23 2.18 -16.99 17.37
CA PRO A 23 2.50 -16.87 15.95
C PRO A 23 1.25 -17.10 15.09
N PHE A 24 1.19 -16.44 13.92
CA PHE A 24 0.06 -16.60 13.02
C PHE A 24 -0.24 -18.08 12.77
N THR A 25 -1.48 -18.49 13.02
CA THR A 25 -1.94 -19.84 12.66
C THR A 25 -1.81 -20.02 11.16
N SER A 26 -1.41 -21.22 10.72
CA SER A 26 -0.85 -21.48 9.39
C SER A 26 -1.66 -20.85 8.24
N ASN A 27 -2.99 -20.93 8.25
CA ASN A 27 -3.81 -20.40 7.16
C ASN A 27 -3.80 -18.87 7.07
N LEU A 28 -3.79 -18.15 8.20
CA LEU A 28 -3.74 -16.69 8.20
C LEU A 28 -2.33 -16.20 7.84
N ALA A 29 -1.30 -16.93 8.28
CA ALA A 29 0.09 -16.67 7.92
C ALA A 29 0.29 -16.74 6.41
N TRP A 30 -0.21 -17.80 5.76
CA TRP A 30 -0.14 -17.98 4.30
C TRP A 30 -0.88 -16.88 3.54
N PHE A 31 -2.03 -16.43 4.05
CA PHE A 31 -2.77 -15.31 3.44
C PHE A 31 -1.97 -14.00 3.50
N PHE A 32 -1.39 -13.66 4.67
CA PHE A 32 -0.58 -12.47 4.82
C PHE A 32 0.71 -12.53 3.99
N LEU A 33 1.41 -13.67 3.98
CA LEU A 33 2.58 -13.91 3.12
C LEU A 33 2.22 -13.80 1.64
N GLY A 34 1.08 -14.35 1.22
CA GLY A 34 0.57 -14.22 -0.14
C GLY A 34 0.28 -12.77 -0.51
N LEU A 35 -0.35 -12.00 0.38
CA LEU A 35 -0.62 -10.59 0.18
C LEU A 35 0.67 -9.76 0.04
N LEU A 36 1.66 -9.99 0.93
CA LEU A 36 2.96 -9.33 0.88
C LEU A 36 3.76 -9.73 -0.37
N GLY A 37 3.74 -11.02 -0.74
CA GLY A 37 4.38 -11.54 -1.94
C GLY A 37 3.79 -10.94 -3.22
N LEU A 38 2.46 -10.86 -3.31
CA LEU A 38 1.77 -10.15 -4.40
C LEU A 38 2.15 -8.67 -4.42
N GLY A 39 2.21 -8.02 -3.26
CA GLY A 39 2.67 -6.63 -3.13
C GLY A 39 4.06 -6.43 -3.74
N LEU A 40 5.01 -7.33 -3.43
CA LEU A 40 6.37 -7.32 -3.97
C LEU A 40 6.40 -7.47 -5.50
N LEU A 41 5.63 -8.43 -6.03
CA LEU A 41 5.49 -8.63 -7.48
C LEU A 41 4.92 -7.38 -8.17
N VAL A 42 3.91 -6.75 -7.58
CA VAL A 42 3.33 -5.50 -8.08
C VAL A 42 4.36 -4.36 -8.06
N THR A 43 5.19 -4.22 -7.02
CA THR A 43 6.29 -3.23 -7.01
C THR A 43 7.33 -3.46 -8.11
N LEU A 44 7.72 -4.72 -8.34
CA LEU A 44 8.65 -5.07 -9.42
C LEU A 44 8.06 -4.70 -10.77
N TRP A 45 6.80 -5.06 -11.01
CA TRP A 45 6.09 -4.72 -12.24
C TRP A 45 5.95 -3.21 -12.45
N LEU A 46 5.59 -2.47 -11.39
CA LEU A 46 5.54 -1.00 -11.41
C LEU A 46 6.92 -0.41 -11.73
N ARG A 47 8.01 -0.93 -11.17
CA ARG A 47 9.38 -0.46 -11.46
C ARG A 47 9.73 -0.63 -12.93
N PHE A 48 9.41 -1.77 -13.54
CA PHE A 48 9.61 -1.98 -14.99
C PHE A 48 8.78 -1.00 -15.83
N LYS A 49 7.52 -0.76 -15.45
CA LYS A 49 6.65 0.23 -16.11
C LYS A 49 7.16 1.67 -15.95
N VAL A 50 7.72 2.05 -14.80
CA VAL A 50 8.38 3.37 -14.59
C VAL A 50 9.56 3.53 -15.53
N ALA A 51 10.39 2.50 -15.66
CA ALA A 51 11.60 2.55 -16.47
C ALA A 51 11.30 2.65 -17.98
N LYS A 52 10.26 1.95 -18.46
CA LYS A 52 9.85 1.97 -19.86
C LYS A 52 8.98 3.17 -20.27
N ASN A 53 8.34 3.86 -19.31
CA ASN A 53 7.45 4.98 -19.65
C ASN A 53 8.23 6.26 -19.96
N LYS A 54 8.04 6.77 -21.18
CA LYS A 54 8.61 8.05 -21.65
C LYS A 54 7.84 9.28 -21.15
N ASP A 55 6.58 9.12 -20.76
CA ASP A 55 5.77 10.24 -20.26
C ASP A 55 6.14 10.60 -18.81
N ILE A 56 6.58 11.85 -18.62
CA ILE A 56 7.00 12.42 -17.33
C ILE A 56 5.85 12.40 -16.31
N PHE A 57 4.61 12.64 -16.74
CA PHE A 57 3.44 12.64 -15.84
C PHE A 57 3.16 11.26 -15.29
N THR A 58 3.09 10.29 -16.20
CA THR A 58 2.90 8.87 -15.87
C THR A 58 4.04 8.37 -15.00
N LYS A 59 5.30 8.71 -15.31
CA LYS A 59 6.47 8.36 -14.49
C LYS A 59 6.38 8.90 -13.06
N LYS A 60 5.91 10.14 -12.87
CA LYS A 60 5.73 10.75 -11.55
C LYS A 60 4.67 10.02 -10.71
N VAL A 61 3.59 9.58 -11.35
CA VAL A 61 2.51 8.81 -10.69
C VAL A 61 2.98 7.44 -10.31
N LEU A 62 3.58 6.69 -11.25
CA LEU A 62 4.10 5.37 -10.95
C LEU A 62 5.20 5.42 -9.88
N LYS A 63 6.03 6.47 -9.83
CA LYS A 63 7.00 6.66 -8.75
C LYS A 63 6.31 6.80 -7.39
N ARG A 64 5.18 7.51 -7.30
CA ARG A 64 4.40 7.61 -6.05
C ARG A 64 3.77 6.28 -5.63
N PHE A 65 3.20 5.54 -6.58
CA PHE A 65 2.70 4.18 -6.32
C PHE A 65 3.83 3.26 -5.85
N PHE A 66 4.99 3.32 -6.51
CA PHE A 66 6.16 2.55 -6.12
C PHE A 66 6.61 2.89 -4.70
N THR A 67 6.73 4.17 -4.33
CA THR A 67 7.10 4.56 -2.96
C THR A 67 6.07 4.09 -1.93
N LEU A 68 4.78 4.18 -2.23
CA LEU A 68 3.71 3.70 -1.34
C LEU A 68 3.82 2.19 -1.12
N VAL A 69 3.84 1.40 -2.19
CA VAL A 69 3.89 -0.07 -2.07
C VAL A 69 5.21 -0.52 -1.46
N TRP A 70 6.33 0.17 -1.74
CA TRP A 70 7.62 -0.12 -1.13
C TRP A 70 7.65 0.13 0.37
N THR A 71 7.20 1.32 0.80
CA THR A 71 7.16 1.69 2.23
C THR A 71 6.17 0.82 3.00
N MET A 72 4.97 0.62 2.46
CA MET A 72 3.97 -0.24 3.08
C MET A 72 4.43 -1.70 3.10
N GLY A 73 4.99 -2.22 2.01
CA GLY A 73 5.52 -3.58 1.95
C GLY A 73 6.61 -3.82 3.00
N TRP A 74 7.56 -2.89 3.16
CA TRP A 74 8.59 -2.97 4.19
C TRP A 74 8.02 -2.95 5.61
N VAL A 75 7.12 -2.00 5.89
CA VAL A 75 6.49 -1.91 7.22
C VAL A 75 5.66 -3.17 7.51
N GLY A 76 4.96 -3.72 6.52
CA GLY A 76 4.21 -4.97 6.65
C GLY A 76 5.08 -6.18 6.97
N ILE A 77 6.26 -6.30 6.34
CA ILE A 77 7.24 -7.36 6.64
C ILE A 77 7.78 -7.20 8.07
N VAL A 78 8.12 -5.97 8.48
CA VAL A 78 8.62 -5.70 9.83
C VAL A 78 7.58 -6.05 10.89
N LEU A 79 6.31 -5.66 10.69
CA LEU A 79 5.21 -6.01 11.59
C LEU A 79 4.98 -7.53 11.64
N TRP A 80 5.08 -8.22 10.50
CA TRP A 80 4.99 -9.68 10.46
C TRP A 80 6.11 -10.35 11.26
N THR A 81 7.35 -9.88 11.12
CA THR A 81 8.51 -10.40 11.89
C THR A 81 8.34 -10.16 13.39
N PHE A 82 7.88 -8.99 13.81
CA PHE A 82 7.62 -8.72 15.24
C PHE A 82 6.56 -9.64 15.83
N ARG A 83 5.55 -10.01 15.03
CA ARG A 83 4.55 -10.98 15.43
C ARG A 83 5.12 -12.41 15.50
N GLN A 84 6.02 -12.78 14.59
CA GLN A 84 6.70 -14.08 14.65
C GLN A 84 7.61 -14.24 15.87
N VAL A 85 8.26 -13.14 16.30
CA VAL A 85 9.11 -13.09 17.49
C VAL A 85 8.27 -12.97 18.79
N ASN A 86 6.94 -12.87 18.69
CA ASN A 86 6.02 -12.67 19.82
C ASN A 86 6.43 -11.50 20.74
N ALA A 87 6.84 -10.38 20.16
CA ALA A 87 7.14 -9.18 20.94
C ALA A 87 5.87 -8.67 21.63
N GLN A 88 5.80 -8.77 22.97
CA GLN A 88 4.58 -8.61 23.81
C GLN A 88 3.68 -7.38 23.56
N TYR A 89 4.18 -6.31 22.95
CA TYR A 89 3.36 -5.12 22.62
C TYR A 89 3.30 -4.83 21.12
N LEU A 90 4.30 -5.31 20.35
CA LEU A 90 4.41 -5.10 18.92
C LEU A 90 3.74 -6.20 18.09
N SER A 91 3.40 -7.33 18.70
CA SER A 91 2.62 -8.41 18.08
C SER A 91 1.11 -8.15 18.11
N ALA A 92 0.67 -7.08 18.77
CA ALA A 92 -0.74 -6.77 18.93
C ALA A 92 -1.41 -6.56 17.55
N PRO A 93 -2.54 -7.24 17.27
CA PRO A 93 -3.21 -7.15 15.97
C PRO A 93 -3.76 -5.75 15.68
N ILE A 94 -3.93 -4.91 16.71
CA ILE A 94 -4.28 -3.50 16.55
C ILE A 94 -3.26 -2.72 15.71
N LEU A 95 -1.95 -3.03 15.81
CA LEU A 95 -0.92 -2.36 15.01
C LEU A 95 -1.04 -2.72 13.53
N LEU A 96 -1.37 -3.97 13.22
CA LEU A 96 -1.65 -4.41 11.85
C LEU A 96 -2.90 -3.73 11.29
N LEU A 97 -3.93 -3.55 12.12
CA LEU A 97 -5.17 -2.88 11.70
C LEU A 97 -4.96 -1.38 11.47
N ILE A 98 -4.22 -0.71 12.36
CA ILE A 98 -3.81 0.69 12.18
C ILE A 98 -2.97 0.83 10.90
N TRP A 99 -2.00 -0.05 10.69
CA TRP A 99 -1.19 -0.07 9.47
C TRP A 99 -2.07 -0.28 8.22
N ALA A 100 -3.02 -1.20 8.26
CA ALA A 100 -3.95 -1.45 7.15
C ALA A 100 -4.83 -0.22 6.85
N LEU A 101 -5.33 0.47 7.87
CA LEU A 101 -6.08 1.71 7.72
C LEU A 101 -5.24 2.84 7.13
N ILE A 102 -4.01 3.03 7.62
CA ILE A 102 -3.07 4.02 7.08
C ILE A 102 -2.76 3.71 5.61
N SER A 103 -2.50 2.44 5.30
CA SER A 103 -2.24 1.97 3.93
C SER A 103 -3.43 2.23 3.01
N ALA A 104 -4.66 1.91 3.44
CA ALA A 104 -5.87 2.17 2.69
C ALA A 104 -6.09 3.67 2.44
N PHE A 105 -5.91 4.51 3.47
CA PHE A 105 -6.02 5.96 3.35
C PHE A 105 -5.01 6.52 2.33
N TRP A 106 -3.74 6.11 2.42
CA TRP A 106 -2.70 6.51 1.48
C TRP A 106 -3.00 6.06 0.05
N LEU A 107 -3.53 4.84 -0.10
CA LEU A 107 -3.89 4.27 -1.41
C LEU A 107 -5.00 5.10 -2.08
N VAL A 108 -5.99 5.55 -1.32
CA VAL A 108 -7.03 6.47 -1.82
C VAL A 108 -6.43 7.81 -2.27
N PHE A 109 -5.48 8.36 -1.53
CA PHE A 109 -4.79 9.61 -1.93
C PHE A 109 -4.01 9.46 -3.24
N VAL A 110 -3.31 8.33 -3.43
CA VAL A 110 -2.55 8.08 -4.66
C VAL A 110 -3.49 7.82 -5.85
N LEU A 111 -4.58 7.08 -5.67
CA LEU A 111 -5.63 6.92 -6.68
C LEU A 111 -6.27 8.25 -7.07
N ARG A 112 -6.63 9.08 -6.10
CA ARG A 112 -7.17 10.42 -6.34
C ARG A 112 -6.18 11.30 -7.11
N TYR A 113 -4.89 11.20 -6.78
CA TYR A 113 -3.84 11.90 -7.52
C TYR A 113 -3.77 11.45 -8.98
N TRP A 114 -3.87 10.14 -9.24
CA TRP A 114 -3.85 9.61 -10.60
C TRP A 114 -5.07 10.03 -11.42
N LEU A 115 -6.28 9.89 -10.87
CA LEU A 115 -7.52 10.12 -11.60
C LEU A 115 -7.90 11.60 -11.75
N LYS A 116 -7.56 12.46 -10.78
CA LYS A 116 -7.94 13.89 -10.81
C LYS A 116 -6.77 14.82 -11.15
N ILE A 117 -5.63 14.67 -10.46
CA ILE A 117 -4.56 15.67 -10.51
C ILE A 117 -3.72 15.56 -11.79
N VAL A 118 -3.50 14.35 -12.29
CA VAL A 118 -2.73 14.11 -13.51
C VAL A 118 -3.42 14.65 -14.77
N PRO A 119 -4.70 14.37 -15.04
CA PRO A 119 -5.37 14.94 -16.21
C PRO A 119 -5.48 16.46 -16.12
N ASP A 120 -5.75 17.02 -14.94
CA ASP A 120 -5.81 18.48 -14.76
C ASP A 120 -4.46 19.16 -15.01
N ARG A 121 -3.35 18.55 -14.56
CA ARG A 121 -2.00 19.07 -14.86
C ARG A 121 -1.64 18.97 -16.33
N ARG A 122 -2.05 17.91 -17.02
CA ARG A 122 -1.88 17.80 -18.49
C ARG A 122 -2.64 18.90 -19.22
N LYS A 123 -3.88 19.20 -18.83
CA LYS A 123 -4.69 20.27 -19.43
C LYS A 123 -4.07 21.65 -19.22
N ARG A 124 -3.58 21.93 -18.00
CA ARG A 124 -2.92 23.22 -17.70
C ARG A 124 -1.64 23.43 -18.49
N LEU A 125 -0.82 22.40 -18.63
CA LEU A 125 0.40 22.50 -19.43
C LEU A 125 0.13 22.69 -20.92
N ALA A 126 -0.90 22.02 -21.47
CA ALA A 126 -1.31 22.23 -22.85
C ALA A 126 -1.79 23.67 -23.11
N LEU A 127 -2.46 24.28 -22.12
CA LEU A 127 -2.87 25.68 -22.14
C LEU A 127 -1.69 26.66 -22.05
N GLU A 128 -0.66 26.33 -21.25
CA GLU A 128 0.54 27.17 -21.14
C GLU A 128 1.42 27.11 -22.39
N THR A 129 1.59 25.94 -23.01
CA THR A 129 2.32 25.82 -24.29
C THR A 129 1.61 26.55 -25.41
N SER A 130 0.28 26.42 -25.51
CA SER A 130 -0.48 27.18 -26.51
C SER A 130 -0.39 28.68 -26.25
N ARG A 131 -0.53 29.16 -25.00
CA ARG A 131 -0.41 30.59 -24.68
C ARG A 131 0.98 31.17 -24.98
N LYS A 132 2.06 30.40 -24.74
CA LYS A 132 3.45 30.80 -25.09
C LYS A 132 3.70 30.81 -26.60
N GLN A 133 3.02 29.97 -27.38
CA GLN A 133 3.15 29.95 -28.83
C GLN A 133 2.53 31.19 -29.51
N TYR A 134 1.62 31.89 -28.82
CA TYR A 134 0.97 33.12 -29.32
C TYR A 134 1.58 34.42 -28.74
N LEU A 135 2.61 34.32 -27.91
CA LEU A 135 3.35 35.47 -27.38
C LEU A 135 4.79 35.39 -27.91
N PRO A 136 5.08 35.99 -29.09
CA PRO A 136 6.44 36.15 -29.59
C PRO A 136 7.30 37.03 -28.69
#